data_AF-A0A6B0YZM0-F1
#
_entry.id   AF-A0A6B0YZM0-F1
#
_cell.length_a   1.000
_cell.length_b   1.000
_cell.length_c   1.000
_cell.angle_alpha   90.00
_cell.angle_beta   90.00
_cell.angle_gamma   90.00
#
_symmetry.space_group_name_H-M   'P 1'
#
loop_
_entity.id
_entity.type
_entity.pdbx_description
1 polymer ?
#
loop_
_entity_poly.entity_id
_entity_poly.type
_entity_poly.pdbx_seq_one_letter_code
_entity_poly.pdbx_strand_id
1 'polypeptide(L)'
;MRVEAELNSAEAKIKSLPRPQVPQHEEQSPISDRVIKEREQRRKAEKESKRLKQNLRHASRELNSLRSEHKKCRRNSKNDASNGNRYTPALLQAILPNLSVVRDNVSYGNSSTNAKQMLDDLMRLNDTPQLMRAERVGGAKRQWFELRPTLSERIYYRKSGYNSRYLVLLGDKKSQQRDLEWMSKN
;
A
#
# COMPACT_ATOMS: atom_id res chain seq x y z
N MET A 1 -42.76 -87.67 -3.03
CA MET A 1 -43.66 -86.55 -2.68
C MET A 1 -43.37 -85.86 -1.34
N ARG A 2 -42.41 -86.27 -0.49
CA ARG A 2 -42.11 -85.56 0.78
C ARG A 2 -41.25 -84.29 0.61
N VAL A 3 -40.40 -84.23 -0.41
CA VAL A 3 -39.45 -83.14 -0.64
C VAL A 3 -40.12 -81.84 -1.10
N GLU A 4 -41.19 -81.93 -1.90
CA GLU A 4 -41.92 -80.76 -2.40
C GLU A 4 -42.72 -80.05 -1.30
N ALA A 5 -43.22 -80.79 -0.30
CA ALA A 5 -43.92 -80.22 0.84
C ALA A 5 -42.97 -79.46 1.78
N GLU A 6 -41.74 -79.94 1.95
CA GLU A 6 -40.71 -79.27 2.76
C GLU A 6 -40.19 -77.99 2.07
N LEU A 7 -40.04 -78.02 0.74
CA LEU A 7 -39.69 -76.83 -0.06
C LEU A 7 -40.76 -75.74 0.04
N ASN A 8 -42.03 -76.10 -0.13
CA ASN A 8 -43.13 -75.14 -0.02
C ASN A 8 -43.29 -74.57 1.41
N SER A 9 -42.99 -75.37 2.44
CA SER A 9 -42.99 -74.93 3.84
C SER A 9 -41.84 -73.98 4.16
N ALA A 10 -40.65 -74.24 3.60
CA ALA A 10 -39.48 -73.36 3.73
C ALA A 10 -39.69 -72.01 3.01
N GLU A 11 -40.26 -72.01 1.81
CA GLU A 11 -40.58 -70.78 1.08
C GLU A 11 -41.66 -69.94 1.78
N ALA A 12 -42.67 -70.57 2.37
CA ALA A 12 -43.69 -69.89 3.15
C ALA A 12 -43.08 -69.22 4.41
N LYS A 13 -42.14 -69.90 5.08
CA LYS A 13 -41.41 -69.32 6.23
C LYS A 13 -40.57 -68.12 5.83
N ILE A 14 -39.86 -68.17 4.71
CA ILE A 14 -39.03 -67.05 4.22
C ILE A 14 -39.89 -65.83 3.86
N LYS A 15 -41.09 -66.03 3.27
CA LYS A 15 -42.03 -64.93 2.97
C LYS A 15 -42.70 -64.33 4.21
N SER A 16 -42.78 -65.09 5.30
CA SER A 16 -43.36 -64.63 6.57
C SER A 16 -42.35 -63.92 7.50
N LEU A 17 -41.05 -63.96 7.18
CA LEU A 17 -40.06 -63.21 7.94
C LEU A 17 -40.27 -61.71 7.70
N PRO A 18 -40.35 -60.89 8.76
CA PRO A 18 -40.46 -59.45 8.60
C PRO A 18 -39.25 -58.96 7.80
N ARG A 19 -39.50 -58.40 6.62
CA ARG A 19 -38.46 -57.73 5.83
C ARG A 19 -37.79 -56.71 6.76
N PRO A 20 -36.45 -56.72 6.92
CA PRO A 20 -35.80 -55.65 7.63
C PRO A 20 -36.18 -54.36 6.93
N GLN A 21 -36.95 -53.52 7.62
CA GLN A 21 -37.21 -52.16 7.17
C GLN A 21 -35.84 -51.49 7.18
N VAL A 22 -35.21 -51.39 6.02
CA VAL A 22 -34.08 -50.49 5.84
C VAL A 22 -34.61 -49.12 6.23
N PRO A 23 -34.09 -48.48 7.28
CA PRO A 23 -34.58 -47.17 7.66
C PRO A 23 -34.35 -46.24 6.46
N GLN A 24 -35.42 -45.82 5.78
CA GLN A 24 -35.38 -44.72 4.83
C GLN A 24 -35.32 -43.38 5.57
N HIS A 25 -34.48 -43.30 6.59
CA HIS A 25 -34.01 -42.03 7.08
C HIS A 25 -32.71 -41.75 6.33
N GLU A 26 -32.82 -40.94 5.29
CA GLU A 26 -31.73 -40.04 4.90
C GLU A 26 -31.44 -39.12 6.10
N GLU A 27 -30.83 -39.66 7.15
CA GLU A 27 -30.00 -38.85 8.04
C GLU A 27 -28.77 -38.49 7.21
N GLN A 28 -28.88 -37.39 6.46
CA GLN A 28 -27.69 -36.62 6.09
C GLN A 28 -27.03 -36.25 7.41
N SER A 29 -26.08 -37.09 7.82
CA SER A 29 -25.36 -36.95 9.07
C SER A 29 -24.84 -35.52 9.18
N PRO A 30 -25.03 -34.81 10.30
CA PRO A 30 -24.55 -33.43 10.47
C PRO A 30 -23.04 -33.28 10.24
N ILE A 31 -22.31 -34.40 10.26
CA ILE A 31 -20.90 -34.52 9.88
C ILE A 31 -20.70 -34.24 8.37
N SER A 32 -21.60 -34.74 7.51
CA SER A 32 -21.59 -34.50 6.05
C SER A 32 -21.72 -33.01 5.73
N ASP A 33 -22.71 -32.34 6.32
CA ASP A 33 -22.94 -30.90 6.09
C ASP A 33 -21.78 -30.03 6.60
N ARG A 34 -21.17 -30.42 7.73
CA ARG A 34 -20.01 -29.74 8.27
C ARG A 34 -18.79 -29.89 7.34
N VAL A 35 -18.57 -31.08 6.80
CA VAL A 35 -17.49 -31.35 5.83
C VAL A 35 -17.72 -30.62 4.52
N ILE A 36 -18.96 -30.52 4.04
CA ILE A 36 -19.31 -29.76 2.84
C ILE A 36 -19.03 -28.27 3.06
N LYS A 37 -19.48 -27.69 4.19
CA LYS A 37 -19.21 -26.29 4.53
C LYS A 37 -17.71 -26.00 4.68
N GLU A 38 -16.96 -26.89 5.31
CA GLU A 38 -15.50 -26.72 5.44
C GLU A 38 -14.80 -26.79 4.08
N ARG A 39 -15.21 -27.70 3.19
CA ARG A 39 -14.69 -27.79 1.81
C ARG A 39 -15.00 -26.53 1.00
N GLU A 40 -16.18 -25.95 1.15
CA GLU A 40 -16.53 -24.69 0.49
C GLU A 40 -15.71 -23.51 1.03
N GLN A 41 -15.51 -23.44 2.35
CA GLN A 41 -14.67 -22.41 2.97
C GLN A 41 -13.22 -22.53 2.49
N ARG A 42 -12.66 -23.73 2.43
CA ARG A 42 -11.33 -23.98 1.86
C ARG A 42 -11.24 -23.54 0.40
N ARG A 43 -12.23 -23.86 -0.43
CA ARG A 43 -12.29 -23.41 -1.83
C ARG A 43 -12.34 -21.88 -1.95
N LYS A 44 -13.08 -21.19 -1.08
CA LYS A 44 -13.13 -19.72 -1.05
C LYS A 44 -11.77 -19.13 -0.66
N ALA A 45 -11.16 -19.64 0.40
CA ALA A 45 -9.83 -19.23 0.85
C ALA A 45 -8.75 -19.48 -0.21
N GLU A 46 -8.80 -20.60 -0.93
CA GLU A 46 -7.88 -20.89 -2.03
C GLU A 46 -8.04 -19.92 -3.21
N LYS A 47 -9.28 -19.57 -3.58
CA LYS A 47 -9.54 -18.57 -4.61
C LYS A 47 -8.99 -17.20 -4.21
N GLU A 48 -9.19 -16.81 -2.95
CA GLU A 48 -8.67 -15.55 -2.41
C GLU A 48 -7.14 -15.54 -2.36
N SER A 49 -6.52 -16.63 -1.91
CA SER A 49 -5.06 -16.82 -1.92
C SER A 49 -4.49 -16.71 -3.33
N LYS A 50 -5.14 -17.32 -4.33
CA LYS A 50 -4.74 -17.20 -5.74
C LYS A 50 -4.84 -15.75 -6.24
N ARG A 51 -5.93 -15.05 -5.92
CA ARG A 51 -6.13 -13.63 -6.27
C ARG A 51 -5.06 -12.75 -5.64
N LEU A 52 -4.78 -12.92 -4.36
CA LEU A 52 -3.75 -12.16 -3.65
C LEU A 52 -2.35 -12.41 -4.22
N LYS A 53 -2.01 -13.67 -4.54
CA LYS A 53 -0.74 -14.01 -5.21
C LYS A 53 -0.63 -13.35 -6.59
N GLN A 54 -1.72 -13.26 -7.35
CA GLN A 54 -1.74 -12.57 -8.63
C GLN A 54 -1.52 -11.07 -8.44
N ASN A 55 -2.23 -10.43 -7.52
CA ASN A 55 -2.04 -9.02 -7.20
C ASN A 55 -0.60 -8.71 -6.77
N LEU A 56 0.00 -9.57 -5.93
CA LEU A 56 1.38 -9.43 -5.51
C LEU A 56 2.36 -9.49 -6.70
N ARG A 57 2.13 -10.40 -7.65
CA ARG A 57 2.94 -10.49 -8.88
C ARG A 57 2.80 -9.23 -9.73
N HIS A 58 1.60 -8.68 -9.86
CA HIS A 58 1.38 -7.41 -10.58
C HIS A 58 2.12 -6.25 -9.90
N ALA A 59 1.92 -6.07 -8.59
CA ALA A 59 2.61 -5.03 -7.83
C ALA A 59 4.14 -5.17 -7.91
N SER A 60 4.68 -6.39 -7.85
CA SER A 60 6.12 -6.65 -8.00
C SER A 60 6.65 -6.29 -9.40
N ARG A 61 5.87 -6.56 -10.46
CA ARG A 61 6.21 -6.15 -11.83
C ARG A 61 6.21 -4.63 -11.98
N GLU A 62 5.19 -3.94 -11.46
CA GLU A 62 5.12 -2.48 -11.48
C GLU A 62 6.30 -1.86 -10.73
N LEU A 63 6.63 -2.39 -9.55
CA LEU A 63 7.76 -1.94 -8.74
C LEU A 63 9.10 -2.14 -9.47
N ASN A 64 9.27 -3.27 -10.17
CA ASN A 64 10.45 -3.50 -11.00
C ASN A 64 10.50 -2.61 -12.25
N SER A 65 9.35 -2.28 -12.85
CA SER A 65 9.24 -1.31 -13.94
C SER A 65 9.68 0.07 -13.47
N LEU A 66 9.10 0.55 -12.36
CA LEU A 66 9.43 1.82 -11.72
C LEU A 66 10.91 1.89 -11.34
N ARG A 67 11.49 0.82 -10.77
CA ARG A 67 12.94 0.75 -10.49
C ARG A 67 13.79 0.86 -11.76
N SER A 68 13.33 0.27 -12.86
CA SER A 68 14.01 0.32 -14.15
C SER A 68 13.93 1.71 -14.78
N GLU A 69 12.76 2.36 -14.74
CA GLU A 69 12.58 3.76 -15.15
C GLU A 69 13.43 4.70 -14.30
N HIS A 70 13.42 4.55 -12.98
CA HIS A 70 14.26 5.33 -12.08
C HIS A 70 15.76 5.16 -12.40
N LYS A 71 16.21 3.94 -12.74
CA LYS A 71 17.58 3.68 -13.18
C LYS A 71 17.91 4.35 -14.53
N LYS A 72 16.94 4.42 -15.46
CA LYS A 72 17.09 5.14 -16.75
C LYS A 72 17.16 6.65 -16.52
N CYS A 73 16.26 7.23 -15.72
CA CYS A 73 16.31 8.64 -15.34
C CYS A 73 17.65 9.01 -14.70
N ARG A 74 18.18 8.17 -13.80
CA ARG A 74 19.49 8.37 -13.17
C ARG A 74 20.68 8.27 -14.14
N ARG A 75 20.54 7.54 -15.25
CA ARG A 75 21.56 7.49 -16.32
C ARG A 75 21.47 8.71 -17.21
N ASN A 76 20.27 9.16 -17.56
CA ASN A 76 20.08 10.37 -18.36
C ASN A 76 20.55 11.62 -17.61
N SER A 77 20.31 11.69 -16.29
CA SER A 77 20.82 12.78 -15.44
C SER A 77 22.34 12.81 -15.29
N LYS A 78 23.05 11.71 -15.60
CA LYS A 78 24.52 11.70 -15.63
C LYS A 78 25.10 12.31 -16.90
N ASN A 79 24.34 12.37 -17.99
CA ASN A 79 24.77 13.02 -19.23
C ASN A 79 24.56 14.54 -19.20
N ASP A 80 23.61 15.02 -18.38
CA ASP A 80 23.41 16.46 -18.10
C ASP A 80 24.25 16.98 -16.91
N ALA A 81 25.12 16.14 -16.34
CA ALA A 81 25.90 16.44 -15.14
C ALA A 81 27.04 17.45 -15.35
N SER A 82 27.18 18.04 -16.54
CA SER A 82 28.03 19.21 -16.77
C SER A 82 27.46 20.50 -16.14
N ASN A 83 26.19 20.50 -15.72
CA ASN A 83 25.60 21.55 -14.88
C ASN A 83 24.91 20.93 -13.66
N GLY A 84 25.71 20.68 -12.62
CA GLY A 84 25.38 20.20 -11.26
C GLY A 84 23.91 19.89 -10.93
N ASN A 85 23.67 18.64 -10.49
CA ASN A 85 22.46 18.06 -9.87
C ASN A 85 21.50 19.07 -9.20
N ARG A 86 20.81 19.89 -9.99
CA ARG A 86 19.78 20.80 -9.51
C ARG A 86 18.45 20.10 -9.66
N TYR A 87 17.86 19.70 -8.54
CA TYR A 87 16.45 19.33 -8.50
C TYR A 87 15.64 20.58 -8.80
N THR A 88 15.31 20.80 -10.07
CA THR A 88 14.49 21.95 -10.45
C THR A 88 13.10 21.81 -9.84
N PRO A 89 12.40 22.91 -9.52
CA PRO A 89 11.02 22.85 -9.04
C PRO A 89 10.10 22.02 -9.95
N ALA A 90 10.32 22.07 -11.27
CA ALA A 90 9.59 21.26 -12.25
C ALA A 90 9.86 19.75 -12.08
N LEU A 91 11.12 19.35 -11.86
CA LEU A 91 11.49 17.97 -11.61
C LEU A 91 10.90 17.46 -10.28
N LEU A 92 10.97 18.27 -9.22
CA LEU A 92 10.35 17.94 -7.94
C LEU A 92 8.84 17.79 -8.07
N GLN A 93 8.20 18.67 -8.84
CA GLN A 93 6.75 18.61 -9.05
C GLN A 93 6.31 17.35 -9.81
N ALA A 94 7.14 16.84 -10.72
CA ALA A 94 6.89 15.61 -11.47
C ALA A 94 7.06 14.35 -10.60
N ILE A 95 8.03 14.34 -9.69
CA ILE A 95 8.33 13.19 -8.83
C ILE A 95 7.45 13.17 -7.55
N LEU A 96 7.03 14.35 -7.09
CA LEU A 96 6.32 14.56 -5.82
C LEU A 96 4.97 15.24 -6.07
N PRO A 97 3.97 14.50 -6.60
CA PRO A 97 2.72 15.08 -7.09
C PRO A 97 1.85 15.67 -5.96
N ASN A 98 2.02 15.22 -4.71
CA ASN A 98 1.27 15.77 -3.57
C ASN A 98 1.91 17.04 -3.02
N LEU A 99 3.11 17.39 -3.47
CA LEU A 99 3.81 18.59 -3.06
C LEU A 99 3.66 19.69 -4.12
N SER A 100 3.69 20.93 -3.67
CA SER A 100 3.83 22.10 -4.52
C SER A 100 4.87 23.02 -3.90
N VAL A 101 6.02 23.14 -4.55
CA VAL A 101 7.10 24.02 -4.11
C VAL A 101 6.68 25.46 -4.41
N VAL A 102 6.34 26.23 -3.37
CA VAL A 102 5.90 27.63 -3.49
C VAL A 102 7.05 28.60 -3.48
N ARG A 103 8.19 28.19 -2.94
CA ARG A 103 9.41 28.98 -2.90
C ARG A 103 10.62 28.08 -2.67
N ASP A 104 11.70 28.41 -3.35
CA ASP A 104 12.98 27.72 -3.27
C ASP A 104 14.10 28.74 -3.09
N ASN A 105 14.54 28.92 -1.86
CA ASN A 105 15.66 29.76 -1.49
C ASN A 105 16.93 28.94 -1.24
N VAL A 106 16.89 27.62 -1.46
CA VAL A 106 18.05 26.77 -1.25
C VAL A 106 18.92 26.87 -2.49
N SER A 107 20.08 27.50 -2.34
CA SER A 107 21.17 27.20 -3.27
C SER A 107 21.62 25.77 -2.96
N TYR A 108 21.19 24.80 -3.77
CA TYR A 108 21.67 23.43 -3.71
C TYR A 108 23.19 23.44 -3.88
N GLY A 109 23.92 23.54 -2.77
CA GLY A 109 25.37 23.42 -2.77
C GLY A 109 25.75 22.03 -3.28
N ASN A 110 26.89 21.92 -3.94
CA ASN A 110 27.40 20.70 -4.57
C ASN A 110 27.63 19.49 -3.61
N SER A 111 27.18 19.56 -2.35
CA SER A 111 27.23 18.45 -1.40
C SER A 111 26.10 17.45 -1.70
N SER A 112 26.46 16.34 -2.33
CA SER A 112 25.56 15.25 -2.72
C SER A 112 24.80 14.62 -1.54
N THR A 113 25.35 14.70 -0.33
CA THR A 113 24.75 14.11 0.88
C THR A 113 23.53 14.89 1.36
N ASN A 114 23.61 16.23 1.37
CA ASN A 114 22.54 17.09 1.88
C ASN A 114 21.33 17.07 0.92
N ALA A 115 21.61 17.13 -0.38
CA ALA A 115 20.57 17.07 -1.41
C ALA A 115 19.80 15.73 -1.38
N LYS A 116 20.46 14.62 -1.02
CA LYS A 116 19.81 13.31 -0.85
C LYS A 116 18.90 13.30 0.38
N GLN A 117 19.38 13.78 1.54
CA GLN A 117 18.58 13.83 2.75
C GLN A 117 17.33 14.70 2.56
N MET A 118 17.48 15.86 1.91
CA MET A 118 16.35 16.73 1.60
C MET A 118 15.35 16.06 0.66
N LEU A 119 15.81 15.33 -0.37
CA LEU A 119 14.91 14.56 -1.24
C LEU A 119 14.18 13.45 -0.47
N ASP A 120 14.88 12.72 0.40
CA ASP A 120 14.29 11.68 1.24
C ASP A 120 13.19 12.25 2.16
N ASP A 121 13.41 13.44 2.72
CA ASP A 121 12.42 14.15 3.54
C ASP A 121 11.22 14.61 2.73
N LEU A 122 11.44 15.09 1.50
CA LEU A 122 10.37 15.49 0.58
C LEU A 122 9.54 14.30 0.10
N MET A 123 10.18 13.15 -0.19
CA MET A 123 9.46 11.90 -0.49
C MET A 123 8.61 11.45 0.69
N ARG A 124 9.16 11.47 1.91
CA ARG A 124 8.40 11.14 3.12
C ARG A 124 7.23 12.08 3.34
N LEU A 125 7.40 13.37 3.08
CA LEU A 125 6.33 14.35 3.16
C LEU A 125 5.23 14.11 2.10
N ASN A 126 5.60 13.65 0.91
CA ASN A 126 4.67 13.31 -0.16
C ASN A 126 3.80 12.09 0.19
N ASP A 127 4.38 11.10 0.87
CA ASP A 127 3.74 9.79 1.09
C ASP A 127 3.11 9.66 2.49
N THR A 128 3.80 10.14 3.53
CA THR A 128 3.44 9.92 4.95
C THR A 128 3.67 11.15 5.83
N PRO A 129 3.08 12.31 5.50
CA PRO A 129 3.29 13.58 6.21
C PRO A 129 2.93 13.51 7.71
N GLN A 130 1.99 12.66 8.10
CA GLN A 130 1.57 12.44 9.49
C GLN A 130 2.63 11.77 10.38
N LEU A 131 3.62 11.11 9.78
CA LEU A 131 4.72 10.45 10.51
C LEU A 131 5.93 11.38 10.70
N MET A 132 5.88 12.57 10.10
CA MET A 132 6.95 13.55 10.17
C MET A 132 6.95 14.22 11.55
N ARG A 133 8.10 14.15 12.25
CA ARG A 133 8.32 14.95 13.46
C ARG A 133 8.73 16.36 13.05
N ALA A 134 7.76 17.25 12.95
CA ALA A 134 7.98 18.64 12.57
C ALA A 134 7.58 19.60 13.70
N GLU A 135 8.30 20.71 13.82
CA GLU A 135 7.99 21.77 14.77
C GLU A 135 6.98 22.73 14.15
N ARG A 136 5.97 23.17 14.91
CA ARG A 136 5.05 24.19 14.43
C ARG A 136 5.77 25.54 14.37
N VAL A 137 5.64 26.24 13.25
CA VAL A 137 6.23 27.56 13.05
C VAL A 137 5.40 28.61 13.80
N GLY A 138 5.99 29.23 14.82
CA GLY A 138 5.37 30.34 15.55
C GLY A 138 5.24 31.60 14.67
N GLY A 139 4.16 32.35 14.85
CA GLY A 139 3.96 33.64 14.16
C GLY A 139 3.56 33.55 12.68
N ALA A 140 3.42 32.35 12.11
CA ALA A 140 2.93 32.17 10.75
C ALA A 140 1.39 32.27 10.69
N LYS A 141 0.83 32.88 9.63
CA LYS A 141 -0.62 33.11 9.48
C LYS A 141 -1.42 31.82 9.37
N ARG A 142 -0.75 30.75 8.92
CA ARG A 142 -1.33 29.43 8.69
C ARG A 142 -0.49 28.38 9.42
N GLN A 143 -1.04 27.18 9.60
CA GLN A 143 -0.37 26.08 10.31
C GLN A 143 0.81 25.53 9.48
N TRP A 144 1.90 26.30 9.45
CA TRP A 144 3.18 25.90 8.89
C TRP A 144 3.95 25.05 9.89
N PHE A 145 4.66 24.07 9.37
CA PHE A 145 5.52 23.16 10.10
C PHE A 145 6.93 23.23 9.51
N GLU A 146 7.95 23.12 10.34
CA GLU A 146 9.36 23.16 9.98
C GLU A 146 10.01 21.80 10.21
N LEU A 147 10.78 21.37 9.22
CA LEU A 147 11.71 20.26 9.31
C LEU A 147 13.12 20.81 9.12
N ARG A 148 14.05 20.18 9.82
CA ARG A 148 15.49 20.51 9.76
C ARG A 148 16.25 19.28 9.28
N PRO A 149 16.33 19.02 7.96
CA PRO A 149 17.10 17.90 7.41
C PRO A 149 18.56 17.95 7.85
N THR A 150 19.11 19.17 7.95
CA THR A 150 20.46 19.47 8.39
C THR A 150 20.47 20.73 9.26
N LEU A 151 21.63 21.08 9.83
CA LEU A 151 21.78 22.31 10.62
C LEU A 151 21.47 23.58 9.80
N SER A 152 21.74 23.55 8.49
CA SER A 152 21.62 24.69 7.58
C SER A 152 20.34 24.70 6.76
N GLU A 153 19.71 23.56 6.49
CA GLU A 153 18.55 23.49 5.59
C GLU A 153 17.24 23.45 6.37
N ARG A 154 16.19 23.98 5.75
CA ARG A 154 14.85 24.07 6.30
C ARG A 154 13.83 23.67 5.25
N ILE A 155 12.92 22.78 5.60
CA ILE A 155 11.74 22.50 4.79
C ILE A 155 10.54 22.99 5.60
N TYR A 156 9.87 24.01 5.10
CA TYR A 156 8.59 24.42 5.68
C TYR A 156 7.46 23.85 4.85
N TYR A 157 6.44 23.34 5.51
CA TYR A 157 5.28 22.80 4.81
C TYR A 157 3.98 23.09 5.52
N ARG A 158 2.90 23.12 4.74
CA ARG A 158 1.53 23.11 5.27
C ARG A 158 0.58 22.44 4.31
N LYS A 159 -0.51 21.90 4.83
CA LYS A 159 -1.59 21.39 4.00
C LYS A 159 -2.27 22.55 3.27
N SER A 160 -2.51 22.39 1.97
CA SER A 160 -3.34 23.32 1.20
C SER A 160 -4.79 23.18 1.67
N GLY A 161 -5.50 24.30 1.86
CA GLY A 161 -6.87 24.28 2.37
C GLY A 161 -7.88 23.68 1.39
N TYR A 162 -7.55 23.63 0.09
CA TYR A 162 -8.47 23.25 -0.98
C TYR A 162 -8.21 21.85 -1.54
N ASN A 163 -6.98 21.33 -1.41
CA ASN A 163 -6.56 20.05 -1.95
C ASN A 163 -5.83 19.24 -0.89
N SER A 164 -5.78 17.91 -1.02
CA SER A 164 -4.92 17.03 -0.20
C SER A 164 -3.40 17.22 -0.45
N ARG A 165 -3.01 18.34 -1.08
CA ARG A 165 -1.62 18.67 -1.43
C ARG A 165 -0.98 19.52 -0.35
N TYR A 166 0.33 19.43 -0.23
CA TYR A 166 1.13 20.23 0.68
C TYR A 166 1.87 21.32 -0.09
N LEU A 167 1.82 22.53 0.46
CA LEU A 167 2.68 23.62 0.01
C LEU A 167 4.01 23.48 0.73
N VAL A 168 5.10 23.61 -0.01
CA VAL A 168 6.46 23.42 0.49
C VAL A 168 7.30 24.65 0.17
N LEU A 169 8.00 25.17 1.17
CA LEU A 169 9.05 26.17 1.01
C LEU A 169 10.38 25.52 1.39
N LEU A 170 11.32 25.57 0.46
CA LEU A 170 12.70 25.14 0.69
C LEU A 170 13.50 26.38 1.07
N GLY A 171 14.09 26.37 2.25
CA GLY A 171 14.86 27.47 2.80
C GLY A 171 16.16 27.02 3.42
N ASP A 172 16.98 27.99 3.80
CA ASP A 172 18.20 27.78 4.54
C ASP A 172 18.24 28.66 5.79
N LYS A 173 19.21 28.39 6.69
CA LYS A 173 19.37 29.13 7.93
C LYS A 173 19.64 30.63 7.69
N LYS A 174 20.23 31.00 6.54
CA LYS A 174 20.53 32.39 6.19
C LYS A 174 19.27 33.14 5.74
N SER A 175 18.33 32.44 5.13
CA SER A 175 17.06 32.97 4.61
C SER A 175 15.89 32.82 5.59
N GLN A 176 16.07 32.07 6.69
CA GLN A 176 15.04 31.78 7.69
C GLN A 176 14.19 33.00 8.08
N GLN A 177 14.79 34.12 8.45
CA GLN A 177 14.04 35.31 8.85
C GLN A 177 13.10 35.82 7.74
N ARG A 178 13.59 35.87 6.49
CA ARG A 178 12.80 36.27 5.32
C ARG A 178 11.70 35.27 4.99
N ASP A 179 11.92 33.99 5.28
CA ASP A 179 10.91 32.94 5.10
C ASP A 179 9.80 33.04 6.14
N LEU A 180 10.16 33.28 7.40
CA LEU A 180 9.21 33.51 8.49
C LEU A 180 8.33 34.74 8.22
N GLU A 181 8.94 35.85 7.81
CA GLU A 181 8.21 37.07 7.43
C GLU A 181 7.29 36.87 6.22
N TRP A 182 7.68 36.01 5.28
CA TRP A 182 6.84 35.67 4.15
C TRP A 182 5.65 34.79 4.57
N MET A 183 5.88 33.79 5.44
CA MET A 183 4.84 32.91 5.98
C MET A 183 3.88 33.61 6.97
N SER A 184 4.29 34.71 7.60
CA SER A 184 3.37 35.54 8.40
C SER A 184 2.41 36.35 7.50
N LYS A 185 2.78 36.55 6.23
CA LYS A 185 1.95 37.23 5.23
C LYS A 185 1.11 36.26 4.36
N ASN A 186 1.51 34.99 4.23
CA ASN A 186 0.96 33.99 3.27
C ASN A 186 0.52 32.63 3.88
#